data_AF-X1SHJ3-F1
#
_entry.id   AF-X1SHJ3-F1
#
_cell.length_a   1.000
_cell.length_b   1.000
_cell.length_c   1.000
_cell.angle_alpha   90.00
_cell.angle_beta   90.00
_cell.angle_gamma   90.00
#
_symmetry.space_group_name_H-M   'P 1'
#
loop_
_entity.id
_entity.type
_entity.pdbx_description
1 polymer ?
#
loop_
_entity_poly.entity_id
_entity_poly.type
_entity_poly.pdbx_seq_one_letter_code
_entity_poly.pdbx_strand_id
1 'polypeptide(L)'
;MESRYFPLPNQQNYEYGYELAYKLACEQLAKFDNIGQQCLKSGARYRVIDSQKIILLEYLNQSYQIVFPDIDISLIDSEEEVP
;
A
#
# COMPACT_ATOMS: atom_id res chain seq x y z
N MET A 1 34.54 -3.63 19.31
CA MET A 1 33.18 -3.07 19.26
C MET A 1 32.26 -4.27 19.12
N GLU A 2 31.68 -4.75 20.21
CA GLU A 2 30.85 -5.96 20.21
C GLU A 2 29.58 -5.70 19.41
N SER A 3 29.39 -6.44 18.32
CA SER A 3 28.17 -6.46 17.52
C SER A 3 27.05 -7.08 18.35
N ARG A 4 26.25 -6.24 19.00
CA ARG A 4 25.00 -6.65 19.64
C ARG A 4 23.99 -7.01 18.54
N TYR A 5 24.02 -8.27 18.10
CA TYR A 5 22.95 -8.83 17.30
C TYR A 5 21.74 -9.00 18.20
N PHE A 6 20.81 -8.05 18.12
CA PHE A 6 19.47 -8.23 18.64
C PHE A 6 18.79 -9.28 17.77
N PRO A 7 18.43 -10.47 18.29
CA PRO A 7 17.64 -11.41 17.51
C PRO A 7 16.31 -10.72 17.20
N LEU A 8 15.97 -10.64 15.90
CA LEU A 8 14.66 -10.16 15.49
C LEU A 8 13.61 -11.03 16.19
N PRO A 9 12.60 -10.45 16.84
CA PRO A 9 11.53 -11.21 17.46
C PRO A 9 10.93 -12.17 16.43
N ASN A 10 10.68 -13.42 16.87
CA ASN A 10 10.31 -14.56 16.05
C ASN A 10 9.39 -14.16 14.86
N GLN A 11 9.94 -14.25 13.64
CA GLN A 11 9.32 -13.74 12.40
C GLN A 11 7.95 -14.37 12.08
N GLN A 12 7.61 -15.50 12.71
CA GLN A 12 6.37 -16.25 12.46
C GLN A 12 5.08 -15.44 12.70
N ASN A 13 5.10 -14.44 13.58
CA ASN A 13 3.92 -13.60 13.84
C ASN A 13 3.89 -12.30 13.02
N TYR A 14 4.98 -11.96 12.33
CA TYR A 14 5.07 -10.73 11.54
C TYR A 14 4.28 -10.85 10.25
N GLU A 15 4.47 -11.94 9.49
CA GLU A 15 3.70 -12.21 8.27
C GLU A 15 2.19 -12.19 8.55
N TYR A 16 1.75 -12.89 9.60
CA TYR A 16 0.34 -12.91 10.00
C TYR A 16 -0.20 -11.53 10.39
N GLY A 17 0.59 -10.75 11.13
CA GLY A 17 0.21 -9.39 11.53
C GLY A 17 0.11 -8.43 10.34
N TYR A 18 1.04 -8.53 9.40
CA TYR A 18 1.05 -7.73 8.17
C TYR A 18 -0.09 -8.11 7.22
N GLU A 19 -0.33 -9.40 6.99
CA GLU A 19 -1.46 -9.86 6.17
C GLU A 19 -2.80 -9.39 6.73
N LEU A 20 -2.99 -9.46 8.06
CA LEU A 20 -4.21 -8.98 8.69
C LEU A 20 -4.35 -7.46 8.57
N ALA A 21 -3.28 -6.71 8.81
CA ALA A 21 -3.28 -5.26 8.66
C ALA A 21 -3.58 -4.85 7.21
N TYR A 22 -2.98 -5.55 6.23
CA TYR A 22 -3.23 -5.35 4.81
C TYR A 22 -4.70 -5.59 4.46
N LYS A 23 -5.26 -6.73 4.89
CA LYS A 23 -6.67 -7.06 4.64
C LYS A 23 -7.61 -6.02 5.25
N LEU A 24 -7.36 -5.61 6.50
CA LEU A 24 -8.17 -4.59 7.18
C LEU A 24 -8.06 -3.23 6.49
N ALA A 25 -6.87 -2.85 6.02
CA ALA A 25 -6.67 -1.62 5.26
C ALA A 25 -7.44 -1.69 3.93
N CYS A 26 -7.41 -2.82 3.23
CA CYS A 26 -8.18 -3.05 2.01
C CYS A 26 -9.68 -2.91 2.25
N GLU A 27 -10.21 -3.57 3.28
CA GLU A 27 -11.62 -3.50 3.65
C GLU A 27 -12.04 -2.07 4.04
N GLN A 28 -11.18 -1.31 4.72
CA GLN A 28 -11.46 0.09 5.03
C GLN A 28 -11.42 0.97 3.78
N LEU A 29 -10.45 0.75 2.90
CA LEU A 29 -10.32 1.49 1.66
C LEU A 29 -11.57 1.28 0.77
N ALA A 30 -12.05 0.04 0.68
CA ALA A 30 -13.25 -0.33 -0.07
C ALA A 30 -14.53 0.36 0.44
N LYS A 31 -14.60 0.69 1.73
CA LYS A 31 -15.74 1.39 2.35
C LYS A 31 -15.78 2.89 2.07
N PHE A 32 -14.71 3.48 1.52
CA PHE A 32 -14.72 4.90 1.19
C PHE A 32 -15.51 5.16 -0.10
N ASP A 33 -16.69 5.74 0.05
CA ASP A 33 -17.51 6.20 -1.08
C ASP A 33 -16.80 7.28 -1.92
N ASN A 34 -15.97 8.12 -1.26
CA ASN A 34 -15.30 9.25 -1.88
C ASN A 34 -13.78 9.22 -1.71
N ILE A 35 -13.17 8.20 -2.33
CA ILE A 35 -11.73 8.01 -2.33
C ILE A 35 -10.96 9.22 -2.90
N GLY A 36 -11.52 9.92 -3.89
CA GLY A 36 -10.89 11.09 -4.52
C GLY A 36 -10.62 12.22 -3.53
N GLN A 37 -11.54 12.49 -2.60
CA GLN A 37 -11.33 13.48 -1.54
C GLN A 37 -10.26 13.05 -0.53
N GLN A 38 -10.14 11.76 -0.25
CA GLN A 38 -9.07 11.24 0.61
C GLN A 38 -7.70 11.39 -0.06
N CYS A 39 -7.60 11.06 -1.35
CA CYS A 39 -6.38 11.25 -2.13
C CYS A 39 -5.94 12.71 -2.14
N LEU A 40 -6.87 13.65 -2.33
CA LEU A 40 -6.58 15.08 -2.32
C LEU A 40 -5.97 15.55 -0.99
N LYS A 41 -6.47 15.01 0.14
CA LYS A 41 -5.96 15.34 1.48
C LYS A 41 -4.59 14.73 1.77
N SER A 42 -4.30 13.56 1.20
CA SER A 42 -3.03 12.85 1.42
C SER A 42 -1.93 13.26 0.44
N GLY A 43 -2.25 14.08 -0.57
CA GLY A 43 -1.33 14.40 -1.66
C GLY A 43 -1.21 13.30 -2.73
N ALA A 44 -2.00 12.21 -2.59
CA ALA A 44 -2.10 11.19 -3.61
C ALA A 44 -2.90 11.70 -4.82
N ARG A 45 -2.58 11.19 -6.02
CA ARG A 45 -3.28 11.59 -7.25
C ARG A 45 -4.30 10.52 -7.60
N TYR A 46 -5.56 10.93 -7.75
CA TYR A 46 -6.64 10.05 -8.16
C TYR A 46 -6.91 10.21 -9.66
N ARG A 47 -7.02 9.08 -10.38
CA ARG A 47 -7.37 9.01 -11.80
C ARG A 47 -8.45 7.97 -12.03
N VAL A 48 -9.22 8.14 -13.09
CA VAL A 48 -10.16 7.13 -13.58
C VAL A 48 -9.74 6.78 -15.00
N ILE A 49 -9.38 5.52 -15.24
CA ILE A 49 -8.96 4.99 -16.55
C ILE A 49 -9.83 3.77 -16.83
N ASP A 50 -10.47 3.70 -17.99
CA ASP A 50 -11.30 2.56 -18.42
C ASP A 50 -12.33 2.08 -17.37
N SER A 51 -12.94 3.03 -16.65
CA SER A 51 -13.90 2.80 -15.54
C SER A 51 -13.29 2.21 -14.26
N GLN A 52 -11.97 1.98 -14.24
CA GLN A 52 -11.22 1.64 -13.03
C GLN A 52 -10.71 2.91 -12.35
N LYS A 53 -10.69 2.86 -11.03
CA LYS A 53 -10.23 3.96 -10.18
C LYS A 53 -8.78 3.67 -9.80
N ILE A 54 -7.86 4.57 -10.15
CA ILE A 54 -6.43 4.39 -9.92
C ILE A 54 -5.93 5.49 -8.99
N ILE A 55 -5.23 5.10 -7.93
CA ILE A 55 -4.59 6.00 -6.99
C ILE A 55 -3.09 5.92 -7.21
N LEU A 56 -2.45 7.06 -7.39
CA LEU A 56 -1.00 7.20 -7.52
C LEU A 56 -0.47 7.80 -6.22
N LEU A 57 0.46 7.11 -5.57
CA LEU A 57 1.07 7.51 -4.32
C LEU A 57 2.59 7.53 -4.49
N GLU A 58 3.23 8.62 -4.04
CA GLU A 58 4.68 8.68 -3.90
C GLU A 58 5.03 8.29 -2.45
N TYR A 59 5.73 7.18 -2.29
CA TYR A 59 6.17 6.68 -0.99
C TYR A 59 7.60 6.17 -1.10
N LEU A 60 8.47 6.57 -0.17
CA LEU A 60 9.89 6.19 -0.17
C LEU A 60 10.62 6.47 -1.50
N ASN A 61 10.32 7.60 -2.15
CA ASN A 61 10.84 7.97 -3.48
C ASN A 61 10.46 7.00 -4.61
N GLN A 62 9.43 6.19 -4.42
CA GLN A 62 8.90 5.29 -5.43
C GLN A 62 7.44 5.62 -5.71
N SER A 63 7.06 5.50 -6.97
CA SER A 63 5.69 5.73 -7.42
C SER A 63 4.90 4.42 -7.39
N TYR A 64 3.91 4.35 -6.52
CA TYR A 64 2.98 3.24 -6.40
C TYR A 64 1.67 3.57 -7.08
N GLN A 65 1.09 2.59 -7.76
CA GLN A 65 -0.28 2.62 -8.23
C GLN A 65 -1.13 1.61 -7.45
N ILE A 66 -2.33 2.04 -7.07
CA ILE A 66 -3.34 1.21 -6.42
C ILE A 66 -4.57 1.19 -7.31
N VAL A 67 -4.97 0.02 -7.79
CA VAL A 67 -6.16 -0.18 -8.63
C VAL A 67 -7.34 -0.54 -7.74
N PHE A 68 -8.43 0.20 -7.86
CA PHE A 68 -9.65 0.03 -7.08
C PHE A 68 -10.81 -0.42 -7.98
N PRO A 69 -11.69 -1.35 -7.53
CA PRO A 69 -11.95 -1.80 -6.15
C PRO A 69 -11.17 -3.03 -5.66
N ASP A 70 -10.44 -3.73 -6.51
CA ASP A 70 -9.74 -4.97 -6.15
C ASP A 70 -8.49 -4.74 -5.27
N ILE A 71 -8.01 -3.50 -5.16
CA ILE A 71 -6.85 -3.07 -4.36
C ILE A 71 -5.62 -3.87 -4.74
N ASP A 72 -5.30 -3.79 -6.03
CA ASP A 72 -4.05 -4.30 -6.57
C ASP A 72 -2.99 -3.19 -6.49
N ILE A 73 -1.85 -3.47 -5.86
CA ILE A 73 -0.77 -2.50 -5.67
C ILE A 73 0.40 -2.90 -6.56
N SER A 74 0.83 -1.99 -7.42
CA SER A 74 1.99 -2.18 -8.29
C SER A 74 2.91 -0.97 -8.28
N LEU A 75 4.19 -1.19 -8.54
CA LEU A 75 5.17 -0.14 -8.77
C LEU A 75 5.08 0.32 -10.23
N ILE A 76 5.12 1.63 -10.44
CA ILE A 76 5.09 2.22 -11.79
C ILE A 76 6.49 2.23 -12.41
N ASP A 77 7.52 2.39 -11.56
CA ASP A 77 8.89 2.62 -11.98
C ASP A 77 9.78 1.36 -11.93
N SER A 78 9.30 0.21 -11.45
CA SER A 78 10.05 -1.06 -11.49
C SER A 78 9.16 -2.30 -11.45
N GLU A 79 9.64 -3.41 -12.00
CA GLU A 79 9.06 -4.76 -11.87
C GLU A 79 9.45 -5.46 -10.54
N GLU A 80 10.01 -4.73 -9.56
CA GLU A 80 10.40 -5.33 -8.28
C GLU A 80 9.18 -5.47 -7.36
N GLU A 81 9.15 -6.55 -6.56
CA GLU A 81 8.11 -6.75 -5.55
C GLU A 81 8.18 -5.65 -4.47
N VAL A 82 7.00 -5.13 -4.12
CA VAL A 82 6.82 -4.15 -3.05
C VAL A 82 7.21 -4.79 -1.71
N PRO A 83 8.06 -4.15 -0.87
CA PRO A 83 8.49 -4.70 0.42
C PRO A 83 7.43 -4.66 1.52
#